data_AF-A0A9E7F8L2-F1
#
_entry.id   AF-A0A9E7F8L2-F1
#
_cell.length_a   1.000
_cell.length_b   1.000
_cell.length_c   1.000
_cell.angle_alpha   90.00
_cell.angle_beta   90.00
_cell.angle_gamma   90.00
#
_symmetry.space_group_name_H-M   'P 1'
#
loop_
_entity.id
_entity.type
_entity.pdbx_description
1 polymer ?
#
loop_
_entity_poly.entity_id
_entity_poly.type
_entity_poly.pdbx_seq_one_letter_code
_entity_poly.pdbx_strand_id
1 'polypeptide(L)'
;IAEAVRSTFEPFVELVKTWNLPDWLVHWGHPGNMAVVLFAMGGYGSYLGLRIRLSNDAEEKAKAKDLHPKLLGGMFLFFALGATGGITALLTSDKPIFESPHAVTGFIGLALLTIQSLLPTLFEENPGMRTVHGLLGSSIMTLFVLHAALGLRLGLSF
;
A
#
# COMPACT_ATOMS: atom_id res chain seq x y z
N ILE A 1 -19.66 -3.01 11.78
CA ILE A 1 -18.51 -3.03 10.83
C ILE A 1 -17.47 -4.05 11.26
N ALA A 2 -16.92 -3.99 12.48
CA ALA A 2 -15.91 -4.95 12.97
C ALA A 2 -16.32 -6.42 12.81
N GLU A 3 -17.54 -6.79 13.19
CA GLU A 3 -18.04 -8.16 13.08
C GLU A 3 -18.21 -8.63 11.62
N ALA A 4 -18.65 -7.73 10.72
CA ALA A 4 -18.76 -8.03 9.30
C ALA A 4 -17.37 -8.23 8.64
N VAL A 5 -16.36 -7.45 9.06
CA VAL A 5 -14.99 -7.68 8.61
C VAL A 5 -14.47 -9.01 9.15
N ARG A 6 -14.73 -9.32 10.43
CA ARG A 6 -14.32 -10.60 11.02
C ARG A 6 -14.91 -11.80 10.28
N SER A 7 -16.22 -11.80 10.01
CA SER A 7 -16.87 -12.91 9.28
C SER A 7 -16.39 -13.04 7.85
N THR A 8 -16.11 -11.92 7.16
CA THR A 8 -15.56 -11.94 5.80
C THR A 8 -14.15 -12.57 5.75
N PHE A 9 -13.37 -12.38 6.81
CA PHE A 9 -11.98 -12.83 6.89
C PHE A 9 -11.77 -14.18 7.60
N GLU A 10 -12.80 -14.70 8.25
CA GLU A 10 -12.77 -15.97 8.98
C GLU A 10 -12.24 -17.15 8.13
N PRO A 11 -12.65 -17.35 6.86
CA PRO A 11 -12.11 -18.44 6.03
C PRO A 11 -10.59 -18.35 5.82
N PHE A 12 -10.03 -17.14 5.74
CA PHE A 12 -8.58 -16.95 5.60
C PHE A 12 -7.84 -17.25 6.91
N VAL A 13 -8.43 -16.89 8.05
CA VAL A 13 -7.90 -17.21 9.38
C VAL A 13 -7.87 -18.72 9.59
N GLU A 14 -8.94 -19.42 9.23
CA GLU A 14 -9.00 -20.89 9.32
C GLU A 14 -7.97 -21.58 8.42
N LEU A 15 -7.77 -21.06 7.20
CA LEU A 15 -6.75 -21.56 6.27
C LEU A 15 -5.34 -21.46 6.88
N VAL A 16 -4.98 -20.28 7.40
CA VAL A 16 -3.66 -20.05 8.03
C VAL A 16 -3.45 -20.97 9.24
N LYS A 17 -4.47 -21.15 10.08
CA LYS A 17 -4.42 -22.08 11.22
C LYS A 17 -4.23 -23.52 10.77
N THR A 18 -4.89 -23.93 9.69
CA THR A 18 -4.81 -25.31 9.14
C THR A 18 -3.42 -25.62 8.58
N TRP A 19 -2.76 -24.63 7.98
CA TRP A 19 -1.41 -24.81 7.43
C TRP A 19 -0.31 -24.95 8.47
N ASN A 20 -0.61 -24.66 9.75
CA ASN A 20 0.33 -24.79 10.87
C ASN A 20 1.69 -24.13 10.57
N LEU A 21 1.64 -22.92 10.00
CA LEU A 21 2.84 -22.17 9.64
C LEU A 21 3.59 -21.74 10.90
N PRO A 22 4.93 -21.60 10.84
CA PRO A 22 5.70 -21.06 11.96
C PRO A 22 5.21 -19.67 12.37
N ASP A 23 5.10 -19.40 13.67
CA ASP A 23 4.59 -18.14 14.21
C ASP A 23 5.33 -16.91 13.65
N TRP A 24 6.66 -17.01 13.53
CA TRP A 24 7.47 -15.92 12.97
C TRP A 24 7.06 -15.55 11.54
N LEU A 25 6.61 -16.53 10.74
CA LEU A 25 6.21 -16.32 9.35
C LEU A 25 4.82 -15.66 9.29
N VAL A 26 3.89 -16.09 10.14
CA VAL A 26 2.56 -15.46 10.26
C VAL A 26 2.69 -14.01 10.74
N HIS A 27 3.60 -13.77 11.69
CA HIS A 27 3.81 -12.45 12.29
C HIS A 27 4.55 -11.48 11.37
N TRP A 28 5.64 -11.93 10.73
CA TRP A 28 6.51 -11.06 9.93
C TRP A 28 6.29 -11.14 8.42
N GLY A 29 5.48 -12.08 7.93
CA GLY A 29 5.23 -12.27 6.50
C GLY A 29 4.61 -11.03 5.84
N HIS A 30 3.59 -10.43 6.47
CA HIS A 30 2.98 -9.18 5.99
C HIS A 30 3.99 -8.01 5.95
N PRO A 31 4.62 -7.59 7.07
CA PRO A 31 5.51 -6.43 7.04
C PRO A 31 6.75 -6.65 6.15
N GLY A 32 7.28 -7.87 6.09
CA GLY A 32 8.39 -8.21 5.19
C GLY A 32 8.04 -8.01 3.71
N ASN A 33 6.91 -8.57 3.27
CA ASN A 33 6.47 -8.41 1.88
C ASN A 33 6.10 -6.95 1.57
N MET A 34 5.42 -6.26 2.49
CA MET A 34 5.02 -4.87 2.27
C MET A 34 6.21 -3.91 2.24
N ALA A 35 7.30 -4.19 2.95
CA ALA A 35 8.54 -3.42 2.83
C ALA A 35 9.10 -3.49 1.40
N VAL A 36 9.17 -4.70 0.81
CA VAL A 36 9.63 -4.87 -0.58
C VAL A 36 8.75 -4.09 -1.54
N VAL A 37 7.43 -4.22 -1.43
CA VAL A 37 6.48 -3.50 -2.31
C VAL A 37 6.62 -1.99 -2.14
N LEU A 38 6.67 -1.49 -0.90
CA LEU A 38 6.80 -0.05 -0.62
C LEU A 38 8.08 0.54 -1.20
N PHE A 39 9.23 -0.09 -0.97
CA PHE A 39 10.51 0.48 -1.41
C PHE A 39 10.77 0.22 -2.90
N ALA A 40 10.57 -1.00 -3.38
CA ALA A 40 10.88 -1.36 -4.76
C ALA A 40 9.85 -0.80 -5.75
N MET A 41 8.56 -0.91 -5.45
CA MET A 41 7.51 -0.46 -6.37
C MET A 41 7.09 0.98 -6.06
N GLY A 42 6.82 1.28 -4.79
CA GLY A 42 6.47 2.64 -4.36
C GLY A 42 7.62 3.62 -4.51
N GLY A 43 8.78 3.33 -3.91
CA GLY A 43 9.95 4.20 -3.96
C GLY A 43 10.45 4.45 -5.38
N TYR A 44 10.70 3.38 -6.15
CA TYR A 44 11.14 3.52 -7.53
C TYR A 44 10.04 4.12 -8.43
N GLY A 45 8.78 3.73 -8.24
CA GLY A 45 7.65 4.31 -8.95
C GLY A 45 7.52 5.82 -8.74
N SER A 46 7.61 6.29 -7.49
CA SER A 46 7.58 7.71 -7.17
C SER A 46 8.79 8.45 -7.74
N TYR A 47 9.98 7.86 -7.69
CA TYR A 47 11.16 8.39 -8.37
C TYR A 47 10.90 8.59 -9.87
N LEU A 48 10.34 7.60 -10.57
CA LEU A 48 9.98 7.73 -11.98
C LEU A 48 8.96 8.87 -12.21
N GLY A 49 8.01 9.05 -11.29
CA GLY A 49 7.08 10.19 -11.33
C GLY A 49 7.81 11.54 -11.33
N LEU A 50 8.86 11.68 -10.52
CA LEU A 50 9.73 12.87 -10.54
C LEU A 50 10.50 12.98 -11.86
N ARG A 51 10.99 11.87 -12.42
CA ARG A 51 11.70 11.87 -13.72
C ARG A 51 10.81 12.29 -14.89
N ILE A 52 9.54 11.88 -14.89
CA ILE A 52 8.55 12.36 -15.88
C ILE A 52 8.45 13.89 -15.85
N ARG A 53 8.47 14.48 -14.66
CA ARG A 53 8.29 15.93 -14.46
C ARG A 53 9.56 16.74 -14.70
N LEU A 54 10.71 16.25 -14.26
CA LEU A 54 11.93 17.04 -14.10
C LEU A 54 13.05 16.72 -15.09
N SER A 55 13.03 15.55 -15.75
CA SER A 55 14.10 15.18 -16.68
C SER A 55 14.06 16.03 -17.97
N ASN A 56 15.22 16.30 -18.57
CA ASN A 56 15.32 16.90 -19.92
C ASN A 56 15.60 15.87 -21.00
N ASP A 57 15.85 14.61 -20.63
CA ASP A 57 16.09 13.51 -21.54
C ASP A 57 14.76 12.90 -22.02
N ALA A 58 14.57 12.86 -23.34
CA ALA A 58 13.35 12.36 -23.95
C ALA A 58 13.19 10.83 -23.81
N GLU A 59 14.28 10.07 -23.89
CA GLU A 59 14.28 8.62 -23.74
C GLU A 59 13.96 8.25 -22.29
N GLU A 60 14.59 8.92 -21.34
CA GLU A 60 14.34 8.70 -19.92
C GLU A 60 12.88 9.04 -19.55
N LYS A 61 12.35 10.16 -20.05
CA LYS A 61 10.95 10.53 -19.86
C LYS A 61 10.00 9.48 -20.44
N ALA A 62 10.28 8.97 -21.64
CA ALA A 62 9.45 7.93 -22.26
C ALA A 62 9.45 6.65 -21.42
N LYS A 63 10.62 6.18 -20.99
CA LYS A 63 10.76 5.03 -20.10
C LYS A 63 10.05 5.23 -18.76
N ALA A 64 10.18 6.40 -18.15
CA ALA A 64 9.53 6.72 -16.89
C ALA A 64 8.00 6.75 -17.02
N LYS A 65 7.46 7.32 -18.11
CA LYS A 65 6.01 7.31 -18.40
C LYS A 65 5.46 5.90 -18.59
N ASP A 66 6.24 4.98 -19.16
CA ASP A 66 5.83 3.58 -19.32
C ASP A 66 5.87 2.82 -17.99
N LEU A 67 6.95 2.96 -17.22
CA LEU A 67 7.18 2.17 -16.02
C LEU A 67 6.43 2.67 -14.78
N HIS A 68 6.26 3.98 -14.63
CA HIS A 68 5.57 4.58 -13.48
C HIS A 68 4.18 3.96 -13.24
N PRO A 69 3.21 3.99 -14.18
CA PRO A 69 1.88 3.43 -13.94
C PRO A 69 1.90 1.92 -13.69
N LYS A 70 2.83 1.17 -14.30
CA LYS A 70 2.96 -0.28 -14.07
C LYS A 70 3.40 -0.58 -12.64
N LEU A 71 4.42 0.13 -12.16
CA LEU A 71 4.94 -0.07 -10.81
C LEU A 71 3.95 0.41 -9.75
N LEU A 72 3.32 1.58 -9.90
CA LEU A 72 2.36 2.06 -8.90
C LEU A 72 1.03 1.31 -8.96
N GLY A 73 0.60 0.87 -10.15
CA GLY A 73 -0.55 -0.03 -10.28
C GLY A 73 -0.30 -1.37 -9.60
N GLY A 74 0.89 -1.94 -9.79
CA GLY A 74 1.31 -3.14 -9.08
C GLY A 74 1.43 -2.93 -7.57
N MET A 75 1.99 -1.80 -7.12
CA MET A 75 2.04 -1.43 -5.71
C MET A 75 0.64 -1.39 -5.10
N PHE A 76 -0.31 -0.74 -5.78
CA PHE A 76 -1.69 -0.65 -5.30
C PHE A 76 -2.33 -2.03 -5.17
N LEU A 77 -2.18 -2.89 -6.18
CA LEU A 77 -2.67 -4.27 -6.13
C LEU A 77 -2.06 -5.04 -4.95
N PHE A 78 -0.74 -5.02 -4.81
CA PHE A 78 -0.06 -5.76 -3.75
C PHE A 78 -0.31 -5.18 -2.36
N PHE A 79 -0.55 -3.88 -2.21
CA PHE A 79 -1.01 -3.30 -0.95
C PHE A 79 -2.44 -3.73 -0.61
N ALA A 80 -3.34 -3.80 -1.59
CA ALA A 80 -4.69 -4.31 -1.37
C ALA A 80 -4.67 -5.79 -0.92
N LEU A 81 -3.86 -6.62 -1.57
CA LEU A 81 -3.60 -8.01 -1.14
C LEU A 81 -2.84 -8.07 0.20
N GLY A 82 -1.92 -7.15 0.45
CA GLY A 82 -1.20 -7.06 1.72
C GLY A 82 -2.13 -6.75 2.88
N ALA A 83 -3.12 -5.88 2.67
CA ALA A 83 -4.13 -5.55 3.67
C ALA A 83 -4.93 -6.79 4.11
N THR A 84 -5.19 -7.74 3.20
CA THR A 84 -5.85 -9.00 3.60
C THR A 84 -4.98 -9.79 4.56
N GLY A 85 -3.69 -9.95 4.25
CA GLY A 85 -2.72 -10.62 5.14
C GLY A 85 -2.58 -9.92 6.50
N GLY A 86 -2.56 -8.59 6.53
CA GLY A 86 -2.49 -7.81 7.78
C GLY A 86 -3.73 -7.97 8.65
N ILE A 87 -4.92 -7.96 8.05
CA ILE A 87 -6.19 -8.22 8.75
C ILE A 87 -6.21 -9.65 9.30
N THR A 88 -5.83 -10.64 8.48
CA THR A 88 -5.76 -12.05 8.90
C THR A 88 -4.78 -12.24 10.07
N ALA A 89 -3.61 -11.59 10.04
CA ALA A 89 -2.64 -11.68 11.14
C ALA A 89 -3.18 -11.09 12.46
N LEU A 90 -3.87 -9.94 12.40
CA LEU A 90 -4.53 -9.34 13.57
C LEU A 90 -5.62 -10.24 14.14
N LEU A 91 -6.48 -10.80 13.28
CA LEU A 91 -7.57 -11.69 13.70
C LEU A 91 -7.05 -13.03 14.24
N THR A 92 -5.95 -13.55 13.70
CA THR A 92 -5.30 -14.77 14.21
C THR A 92 -4.67 -14.54 15.59
N SER A 93 -4.31 -13.29 15.90
CA SER A 93 -3.70 -12.87 17.17
C SER A 93 -4.71 -12.23 18.14
N ASP A 94 -6.02 -12.37 17.88
CA ASP A 94 -7.13 -11.82 18.67
C ASP A 94 -7.01 -10.29 18.95
N LYS A 95 -6.52 -9.52 17.97
CA LYS A 95 -6.36 -8.06 18.07
C LYS A 95 -7.51 -7.29 17.38
N PRO A 96 -7.94 -6.14 17.91
CA PRO A 96 -8.92 -5.29 17.24
C PRO A 96 -8.35 -4.61 15.99
N ILE A 97 -9.13 -4.56 14.91
CA ILE A 97 -8.70 -3.98 13.62
C ILE A 97 -8.73 -2.44 13.69
N PHE A 98 -9.90 -1.86 14.00
CA PHE A 98 -10.12 -0.40 13.87
C PHE A 98 -9.50 0.43 15.00
N GLU A 99 -8.99 -0.20 16.05
CA GLU A 99 -8.24 0.48 17.12
C GLU A 99 -6.74 0.55 16.80
N SER A 100 -6.27 -0.19 15.79
CA SER A 100 -4.87 -0.16 15.36
C SER A 100 -4.62 1.05 14.46
N PRO A 101 -3.76 2.00 14.85
CA PRO A 101 -3.39 3.12 13.98
C PRO A 101 -2.76 2.66 12.65
N HIS A 102 -2.06 1.53 12.66
CA HIS A 102 -1.52 0.91 11.46
C HIS A 102 -2.64 0.48 10.50
N ALA A 103 -3.65 -0.26 10.99
CA ALA A 103 -4.76 -0.70 10.15
C ALA A 103 -5.57 0.49 9.59
N VAL A 104 -5.87 1.50 10.43
CA VAL A 104 -6.61 2.69 10.00
C VAL A 104 -5.86 3.47 8.92
N THR A 105 -4.55 3.71 9.10
CA THR A 105 -3.73 4.39 8.08
C THR A 105 -3.62 3.58 6.79
N GLY A 106 -3.66 2.24 6.87
CA GLY A 106 -3.71 1.37 5.70
C GLY A 106 -4.99 1.55 4.86
N PHE A 107 -6.16 1.56 5.51
CA PHE A 107 -7.43 1.83 4.83
C PHE A 107 -7.47 3.23 4.19
N ILE A 108 -7.01 4.25 4.91
CA ILE A 108 -6.91 5.61 4.38
C ILE A 108 -5.98 5.64 3.17
N GLY A 109 -4.81 5.00 3.27
CA GLY A 109 -3.84 4.91 2.18
C GLY A 109 -4.41 4.25 0.92
N LEU A 110 -5.13 3.14 1.05
CA LEU A 110 -5.78 2.47 -0.09
C LEU A 110 -6.90 3.30 -0.72
N ALA A 111 -7.70 4.00 0.09
CA ALA A 111 -8.72 4.91 -0.42
C ALA A 111 -8.09 6.08 -1.20
N LEU A 112 -7.01 6.67 -0.67
CA LEU A 112 -6.27 7.73 -1.34
C LEU A 112 -5.57 7.24 -2.62
N LEU A 113 -5.02 6.01 -2.62
CA LEU A 113 -4.46 5.41 -3.84
C LEU A 113 -5.51 5.18 -4.92
N THR A 114 -6.73 4.81 -4.54
CA THR A 114 -7.86 4.70 -5.48
C THR A 114 -8.09 6.04 -6.17
N ILE A 115 -8.23 7.12 -5.39
CA ILE A 115 -8.38 8.49 -5.94
C ILE A 115 -7.17 8.86 -6.82
N GLN A 116 -5.95 8.62 -6.33
CA GLN A 116 -4.71 8.92 -7.03
C GLN A 116 -4.61 8.23 -8.40
N SER A 117 -5.07 6.98 -8.50
CA SER A 117 -5.07 6.18 -9.73
C SER A 117 -6.06 6.69 -10.78
N LEU A 118 -7.12 7.38 -10.34
CA LEU A 118 -8.13 7.96 -11.22
C LEU A 118 -7.77 9.36 -11.70
N LEU A 119 -6.96 10.13 -10.95
CA LEU A 119 -6.57 11.49 -11.34
C LEU A 119 -6.03 11.65 -12.78
N PRO A 120 -5.25 10.71 -13.34
CA PRO A 120 -4.76 10.82 -14.72
C PRO A 120 -5.86 10.95 -15.79
N THR A 121 -7.07 10.44 -15.54
CA THR A 121 -8.19 10.54 -16.49
C THR A 121 -8.67 11.98 -16.70
N LEU A 122 -8.30 12.89 -15.79
CA LEU A 122 -8.70 14.30 -15.81
C LEU A 122 -7.59 15.22 -16.39
N PHE A 123 -6.46 14.67 -16.82
CA PHE A 123 -5.28 15.46 -17.21
C PHE A 123 -5.42 16.20 -18.54
N GLU A 124 -6.26 15.71 -19.44
CA GLU A 124 -6.50 16.33 -20.75
C GLU A 124 -7.37 17.57 -20.60
N GLU A 125 -8.47 17.47 -19.86
CA GLU A 125 -9.41 18.58 -19.63
C GLU A 125 -8.86 19.62 -18.64
N ASN A 126 -8.09 19.17 -17.64
CA ASN A 126 -7.53 20.05 -16.61
C ASN A 126 -6.03 19.74 -16.39
N PRO A 127 -5.12 20.44 -17.09
CA PRO A 127 -3.69 20.25 -16.95
C PRO A 127 -3.16 20.44 -15.52
N GLY A 128 -3.85 21.25 -14.69
CA GLY A 128 -3.52 21.46 -13.28
C GLY A 128 -3.60 20.19 -12.44
N MET A 129 -4.40 19.21 -12.86
CA MET A 129 -4.53 17.91 -12.18
C MET A 129 -3.22 17.13 -12.14
N ARG A 130 -2.26 17.40 -13.03
CA ARG A 130 -0.91 16.82 -12.95
C ARG A 130 -0.15 17.27 -11.70
N THR A 131 -0.34 18.51 -11.26
CA THR A 131 0.25 19.01 -10.02
C THR A 131 -0.47 18.43 -8.81
N VAL A 132 -1.80 18.34 -8.86
CA VAL A 132 -2.59 17.68 -7.80
C VAL A 132 -2.15 16.22 -7.63
N HIS A 133 -2.01 15.47 -8.73
CA HIS A 133 -1.51 14.09 -8.71
C HIS A 133 -0.10 13.99 -8.13
N GLY A 134 0.81 14.90 -8.47
CA GLY A 134 2.15 14.93 -7.88
C GLY A 134 2.15 15.18 -6.36
N LEU A 135 1.35 16.15 -5.90
CA LEU A 135 1.25 16.50 -4.48
C LEU A 135 0.54 15.43 -3.65
N LEU A 136 -0.58 14.91 -4.15
CA LEU A 136 -1.33 13.84 -3.51
C LEU A 136 -0.49 12.56 -3.45
N GLY A 137 0.13 12.16 -4.57
CA GLY A 137 1.01 11.01 -4.63
C GLY A 137 2.18 11.10 -3.64
N SER A 138 2.83 12.27 -3.55
CA SER A 138 3.92 12.49 -2.58
C SER A 138 3.42 12.40 -1.13
N SER A 139 2.25 12.98 -0.84
CA SER A 139 1.63 12.90 0.49
C SER A 139 1.25 11.46 0.87
N ILE A 140 0.73 10.69 -0.08
CA ILE A 140 0.42 9.27 0.10
C ILE A 140 1.69 8.46 0.43
N MET A 141 2.81 8.74 -0.23
CA MET A 141 4.07 8.06 0.08
C MET A 141 4.56 8.38 1.50
N THR A 142 4.46 9.63 1.94
CA THR A 142 4.74 10.00 3.33
C THR A 142 3.82 9.26 4.30
N LEU A 143 2.53 9.17 4.00
CA LEU A 143 1.59 8.38 4.79
C LEU A 143 2.01 6.90 4.85
N PHE A 144 2.49 6.30 3.75
CA PHE A 144 2.92 4.91 3.77
C PHE A 144 4.21 4.66 4.55
N VAL A 145 5.14 5.63 4.60
CA VAL A 145 6.30 5.56 5.49
C VAL A 145 5.84 5.59 6.95
N LEU A 146 4.91 6.48 7.31
CA LEU A 146 4.31 6.51 8.65
C LEU A 146 3.55 5.21 8.96
N HIS A 147 2.77 4.70 8.02
CA HIS A 147 2.05 3.43 8.13
C HIS A 147 3.01 2.26 8.38
N ALA A 148 4.14 2.21 7.67
CA ALA A 148 5.18 1.19 7.87
C ALA A 148 5.81 1.30 9.27
N ALA A 149 6.10 2.53 9.75
CA ALA A 149 6.60 2.74 11.11
C ALA A 149 5.60 2.29 12.19
N LEU A 150 4.30 2.57 11.99
CA LEU A 150 3.23 2.09 12.85
C LEU A 150 3.11 0.56 12.82
N GLY A 151 3.31 -0.05 11.65
CA GLY A 151 3.29 -1.50 11.46
C GLY A 151 4.46 -2.19 12.18
N LEU A 152 5.67 -1.62 12.06
CA LEU A 152 6.83 -2.12 12.80
C LEU A 152 6.63 -2.00 14.32
N ARG A 153 6.11 -0.86 14.80
CA ARG A 153 5.78 -0.69 16.22
C ARG A 153 4.74 -1.72 16.68
N LEU A 154 3.72 -1.98 15.87
CA LEU A 154 2.68 -2.97 16.16
C LEU A 154 3.29 -4.39 16.25
N GLY A 155 4.10 -4.79 15.27
CA GLY A 155 4.76 -6.10 15.26
C GLY A 155 5.81 -6.29 16.36
N LEU A 156 6.35 -5.22 16.95
CA LEU A 156 7.24 -5.31 18.12
C LEU A 156 6.48 -5.31 19.45
N SER A 157 5.16 -5.13 19.45
CA SER A 157 4.35 -5.00 20.67
C SER A 157 3.74 -6.31 21.18
N PHE A 158 3.82 -7.39 20.40
CA PHE A 158 3.37 -8.73 20.76
C PHE A 158 4.18 -9.79 20.02
#